data_AF-A0AAW4PGT9-F1
#
_entry.id   AF-A0AAW4PGT9-F1
#
_cell.length_a   1.000
_cell.length_b   1.000
_cell.length_c   1.000
_cell.angle_alpha   90.00
_cell.angle_beta   90.00
_cell.angle_gamma   90.00
#
_symmetry.space_group_name_H-M   'P 1'
#
loop_
_entity.id
_entity.type
_entity.pdbx_description
1 polymer ?
#
loop_
_entity_poly.entity_id
_entity_poly.type
_entity_poly.pdbx_seq_one_letter_code
_entity_poly.pdbx_strand_id
1 'polypeptide(L)'
;MPSDLAVSGATVVRQRRQCRALGLRGTLWGGSLAPLLGGRRRDAIRAYATGHHFEHGALLTEQYNQIGDEAATNAELFGAVKAMVGLAPLGHAPAEDVELVARIREAVGPDVTLIVDTNYACNAATARQVGRELAGIDVY
;
A
#
# COMPACT_ATOMS: atom_id res chain seq x y z
N MET A 1 -0.05 25.27 4.19
CA MET A 1 -0.54 23.88 4.10
C MET A 1 -2.04 23.93 4.28
N PRO A 2 -2.90 23.60 3.29
CA PRO A 2 -4.32 23.51 3.58
C PRO A 2 -4.59 22.21 4.33
N SER A 3 -5.22 22.36 5.48
CA SER A 3 -5.62 21.36 6.50
C SER A 3 -6.86 20.54 6.10
N ASP A 4 -7.20 20.46 4.83
CA ASP A 4 -8.58 20.16 4.41
C ASP A 4 -8.81 18.72 3.92
N LEU A 5 -7.90 17.80 4.20
CA LEU A 5 -8.04 16.37 3.87
C LEU A 5 -8.46 15.50 5.05
N ALA A 6 -9.08 16.09 6.08
CA ALA A 6 -9.81 15.29 7.05
C ALA A 6 -11.09 14.77 6.37
N VAL A 7 -11.15 13.47 6.05
CA VAL A 7 -12.43 12.82 5.78
C VAL A 7 -13.30 13.08 7.00
N SER A 8 -14.33 13.90 6.84
CA SER A 8 -15.24 14.23 7.93
C SER A 8 -15.70 12.94 8.61
N GLY A 9 -15.72 12.93 9.96
CA GLY A 9 -16.22 11.79 10.72
C GLY A 9 -17.61 11.34 10.24
N ALA A 10 -18.42 12.27 9.72
CA ALA A 10 -19.70 11.97 9.10
C ALA A 10 -19.60 11.05 7.87
N THR A 11 -18.58 11.23 7.02
CA THR A 11 -18.35 10.40 5.83
C THR A 11 -17.95 8.98 6.21
N VAL A 12 -17.04 8.81 7.18
CA VAL A 12 -16.66 7.47 7.68
C VAL A 12 -17.85 6.76 8.31
N VAL A 13 -18.64 7.46 9.13
CA VAL A 13 -19.85 6.90 9.74
C VAL A 13 -20.87 6.48 8.67
N ARG A 14 -21.07 7.30 7.64
CA ARG A 14 -21.96 6.98 6.53
C ARG A 14 -21.49 5.74 5.76
N GLN A 15 -20.19 5.64 5.45
CA GLN A 15 -19.62 4.48 4.78
C GLN A 15 -19.81 3.20 5.61
N ARG A 16 -19.53 3.25 6.92
CA ARG A 16 -19.73 2.10 7.82
C ARG A 16 -21.19 1.63 7.85
N ARG A 17 -22.15 2.56 7.90
CA ARG A 17 -23.58 2.24 7.84
C ARG A 17 -23.95 1.58 6.50
N GLN A 18 -23.42 2.08 5.38
CA GLN A 18 -23.65 1.50 4.06
C GLN A 18 -23.08 0.08 3.95
N CYS A 19 -21.83 -0.14 4.38
CA CYS A 19 -21.22 -1.48 4.39
C CYS A 19 -22.03 -2.46 5.25
N ARG A 20 -22.49 -2.02 6.44
CA ARG A 20 -23.34 -2.86 7.31
C ARG A 20 -24.67 -3.21 6.65
N ALA A 21 -25.33 -2.22 6.03
CA ALA A 21 -26.59 -2.44 5.33
C ALA A 21 -26.42 -3.41 4.14
N LEU A 22 -25.33 -3.29 3.38
CA LEU A 22 -24.98 -4.24 2.33
C LEU A 22 -24.77 -5.64 2.91
N GLY A 23 -23.95 -5.79 3.96
CA GLY A 23 -23.73 -7.08 4.61
C GLY A 23 -25.04 -7.78 5.01
N LEU A 24 -25.97 -7.06 5.64
CA LEU A 24 -27.30 -7.60 5.98
C LEU A 24 -28.09 -8.05 4.74
N ARG A 25 -28.08 -7.27 3.66
CA ARG A 25 -28.73 -7.66 2.40
C ARG A 25 -28.11 -8.93 1.80
N GLY A 26 -26.79 -9.07 1.89
CA GLY A 26 -26.08 -10.28 1.45
C GLY A 26 -26.51 -11.51 2.25
N THR A 27 -26.58 -11.41 3.57
CA THR A 27 -27.07 -12.49 4.43
C THR A 27 -28.51 -12.87 4.07
N LEU A 28 -29.40 -11.90 3.90
CA LEU A 28 -30.80 -12.14 3.52
C LEU A 28 -30.94 -12.75 2.12
N TRP A 29 -30.00 -12.47 1.21
CA TRP A 29 -29.96 -13.00 -0.16
C TRP A 29 -29.28 -14.39 -0.26
N GLY A 30 -28.82 -14.97 0.85
CA GLY A 30 -28.18 -16.30 0.86
C GLY A 30 -26.65 -16.28 0.73
N GLY A 31 -25.99 -15.16 1.08
CA GLY A 31 -24.57 -15.11 1.45
C GLY A 31 -23.67 -14.23 0.58
N SER A 32 -23.91 -14.11 -0.73
CA SER A 32 -23.09 -13.29 -1.63
C SER A 32 -23.75 -11.96 -2.00
N LEU A 33 -22.96 -10.88 -2.02
CA LEU A 33 -23.39 -9.58 -2.53
C LEU A 33 -23.27 -9.45 -4.05
N ALA A 34 -22.49 -10.31 -4.71
CA ALA A 34 -22.20 -10.17 -6.13
C ALA A 34 -23.47 -10.06 -7.00
N PRO A 35 -24.55 -10.85 -6.81
CA PRO A 35 -25.78 -10.71 -7.58
C PRO A 35 -26.45 -9.34 -7.43
N LEU A 36 -26.37 -8.74 -6.24
CA LEU A 36 -26.93 -7.42 -5.93
C LEU A 36 -26.10 -6.27 -6.52
N LEU A 37 -24.84 -6.52 -6.88
CA LEU A 37 -23.88 -5.54 -7.39
C LEU A 37 -23.61 -5.69 -8.90
N GLY A 38 -24.52 -6.33 -9.64
CA GLY A 38 -24.42 -6.49 -11.09
C GLY A 38 -23.89 -7.85 -11.56
N GLY A 39 -23.85 -8.84 -10.66
CA GLY A 39 -23.47 -10.21 -10.97
C GLY A 39 -21.96 -10.47 -10.92
N ARG A 40 -21.60 -11.75 -10.84
CA ARG A 40 -20.19 -12.18 -10.83
C ARG A 40 -19.61 -12.09 -12.25
N ARG A 41 -18.51 -11.36 -12.42
CA ARG A 41 -17.80 -11.17 -13.71
C ARG A 41 -16.50 -11.98 -13.82
N ARG A 42 -16.01 -12.52 -12.69
CA ARG A 42 -14.81 -13.34 -12.56
C ARG A 42 -14.92 -14.20 -11.31
N ASP A 43 -14.25 -15.34 -11.30
CA ASP A 43 -14.31 -16.28 -10.18
C ASP A 43 -13.31 -15.94 -9.06
N ALA A 44 -12.22 -15.24 -9.39
CA ALA A 44 -11.22 -14.77 -8.45
C ALA A 44 -10.78 -13.33 -8.77
N ILE A 45 -10.27 -12.63 -7.76
CA ILE A 45 -9.69 -11.29 -7.86
C ILE A 45 -8.23 -11.39 -7.40
N ARG A 46 -7.28 -10.95 -8.23
CA ARG A 46 -5.88 -10.86 -7.81
C ARG A 46 -5.75 -9.78 -6.73
N ALA A 47 -5.29 -10.18 -5.56
CA ALA A 47 -4.94 -9.28 -4.46
C ALA A 47 -3.46 -8.92 -4.52
N TYR A 48 -3.08 -7.90 -3.77
CA TYR A 48 -1.69 -7.56 -3.46
C TYR A 48 -1.55 -7.43 -1.95
N ALA A 49 -0.37 -7.74 -1.43
CA ALA A 49 -0.08 -7.54 -0.02
C ALA A 49 0.30 -6.09 0.23
N THR A 50 -0.35 -5.46 1.20
CA THR A 50 0.04 -4.14 1.72
C THR A 50 0.48 -4.31 3.17
N GLY A 51 1.61 -3.71 3.51
CA GLY A 51 2.34 -3.91 4.76
C GLY A 51 3.62 -3.08 4.68
N HIS A 52 4.75 -3.62 5.15
CA HIS A 52 6.07 -3.03 4.87
C HIS A 52 6.21 -1.64 5.49
N HIS A 53 5.73 -1.50 6.73
CA HIS A 53 5.69 -0.24 7.45
C HIS A 53 6.99 0.01 8.22
N PHE A 54 7.34 1.28 8.33
CA PHE A 54 8.45 1.74 9.16
C PHE A 54 8.12 1.67 10.64
N GLU A 55 9.11 1.33 11.45
CA GLU A 55 9.05 1.39 12.90
C GLU A 55 9.72 2.67 13.42
N HIS A 56 9.05 3.35 14.35
CA HIS A 56 9.60 4.57 14.93
C HIS A 56 10.74 4.25 15.89
N GLY A 57 11.92 4.81 15.65
CA GLY A 57 13.10 4.64 16.50
C GLY A 57 13.97 3.42 16.20
N ALA A 58 13.60 2.59 15.23
CA ALA A 58 14.45 1.49 14.76
C ALA A 58 15.59 2.00 13.86
N LEU A 59 16.72 1.30 13.87
CA LEU A 59 17.82 1.64 12.96
C LEU A 59 17.38 1.39 11.52
N LEU A 60 17.77 2.29 10.61
CA LEU A 60 17.36 2.21 9.21
C LEU A 60 17.74 0.87 8.56
N THR A 61 18.92 0.34 8.88
CA THR A 61 19.37 -0.98 8.40
C THR A 61 18.48 -2.12 8.89
N GLU A 62 17.99 -2.06 10.13
CA GLU A 62 17.09 -3.08 10.68
C GLU A 62 15.74 -3.02 9.97
N GLN A 63 15.23 -1.82 9.73
CA GLN A 63 13.99 -1.61 8.99
C GLN A 63 14.08 -2.14 7.56
N TYR A 64 15.20 -1.88 6.87
CA TYR A 64 15.44 -2.41 5.52
C TYR A 64 15.36 -3.93 5.46
N ASN A 65 15.98 -4.61 6.42
CA ASN A 65 15.97 -6.07 6.46
C ASN A 65 14.58 -6.61 6.78
N GLN A 66 13.93 -6.08 7.82
CA GLN A 66 12.59 -6.53 8.23
C GLN A 66 11.56 -6.34 7.13
N ILE A 67 11.57 -5.16 6.48
CA ILE A 67 10.67 -4.85 5.38
C ILE A 67 10.96 -5.73 4.16
N GLY A 68 12.22 -5.97 3.83
CA GLY A 68 12.62 -6.87 2.74
C GLY A 68 12.14 -8.31 2.97
N ASP A 69 12.33 -8.84 4.17
CA ASP A 69 11.91 -10.21 4.55
C ASP A 69 10.38 -10.36 4.53
N GLU A 70 9.65 -9.36 5.04
CA GLU A 70 8.19 -9.30 4.96
C GLU A 70 7.73 -9.27 3.49
N ALA A 71 8.38 -8.44 2.67
CA ALA A 71 8.04 -8.31 1.25
C ALA A 71 8.29 -9.60 0.47
N ALA A 72 9.40 -10.30 0.70
CA ALA A 72 9.68 -11.59 0.08
C ALA A 72 8.59 -12.62 0.42
N THR A 73 8.28 -12.75 1.71
CA THR A 73 7.23 -13.68 2.19
C THR A 73 5.86 -13.36 1.57
N ASN A 74 5.50 -12.08 1.54
CA ASN A 74 4.25 -11.62 0.94
C ASN A 74 4.23 -11.80 -0.60
N ALA A 75 5.36 -11.62 -1.26
CA ALA A 75 5.48 -11.80 -2.69
C ALA A 75 5.25 -13.25 -3.13
N GLU A 76 5.73 -14.24 -2.36
CA GLU A 76 5.46 -15.66 -2.62
C GLU A 76 3.96 -15.98 -2.60
N LEU A 77 3.20 -15.30 -1.72
CA LEU A 77 1.77 -15.56 -1.53
C LEU A 77 0.87 -14.80 -2.53
N PHE A 78 1.25 -13.58 -2.90
CA PHE A 78 0.38 -12.68 -3.68
C PHE A 78 0.92 -12.34 -5.07
N GLY A 79 2.22 -12.52 -5.31
CA GLY A 79 2.91 -12.09 -6.54
C GLY A 79 2.84 -10.57 -6.79
N ALA A 80 2.46 -9.79 -5.78
CA ALA A 80 2.34 -8.35 -5.82
C ALA A 80 2.37 -7.77 -4.40
N VAL A 81 3.19 -6.73 -4.19
CA VAL A 81 3.36 -6.07 -2.90
C VAL A 81 3.28 -4.55 -3.05
N LYS A 82 2.80 -3.87 -2.00
CA LYS A 82 2.84 -2.41 -1.87
C LYS A 82 3.74 -2.02 -0.70
N ALA A 83 4.83 -1.34 -1.02
CA ALA A 83 5.80 -0.83 -0.07
C ALA A 83 5.45 0.61 0.35
N MET A 84 5.58 0.90 1.64
CA MET A 84 5.45 2.26 2.12
C MET A 84 6.79 2.99 1.97
N VAL A 85 6.75 4.23 1.50
CA VAL A 85 7.89 5.13 1.38
C VAL A 85 7.54 6.48 2.02
N GLY A 86 8.50 7.39 2.09
CA GLY A 86 8.33 8.70 2.70
C GLY A 86 8.89 8.75 4.12
N LEU A 87 10.16 8.40 4.26
CA LEU A 87 10.90 8.41 5.52
C LEU A 87 11.25 9.82 6.03
N ALA A 88 10.96 10.88 5.27
CA ALA A 88 11.26 12.26 5.62
C ALA A 88 10.73 12.72 7.00
N PRO A 89 9.49 12.38 7.43
CA PRO A 89 9.01 12.69 8.78
C PRO A 89 9.79 11.99 9.90
N LEU A 90 10.52 10.92 9.59
CA LEU A 90 11.42 10.22 10.50
C LEU A 90 12.86 10.78 10.47
N GLY A 91 13.12 11.83 9.68
CA GLY A 91 14.41 12.51 9.61
C GLY A 91 15.36 11.96 8.55
N HIS A 92 14.90 11.08 7.66
CA HIS A 92 15.72 10.56 6.56
C HIS A 92 15.56 11.39 5.28
N ALA A 93 16.53 11.29 4.37
CA ALA A 93 16.45 11.97 3.08
C ALA A 93 15.69 11.11 2.04
N PRO A 94 15.35 11.68 0.88
CA PRO A 94 14.67 10.94 -0.19
C PRO A 94 15.50 9.79 -0.75
N ALA A 95 16.82 9.81 -0.60
CA ALA A 95 17.71 8.75 -1.07
C ALA A 95 17.46 7.44 -0.29
N GLU A 96 17.15 7.52 1.00
CA GLU A 96 16.83 6.37 1.83
C GLU A 96 15.51 5.69 1.42
N ASP A 97 14.56 6.45 0.88
CA ASP A 97 13.33 5.89 0.28
C ASP A 97 13.65 5.11 -1.00
N VAL A 98 14.56 5.61 -1.83
CA VAL A 98 14.98 4.94 -3.08
C VAL A 98 15.75 3.67 -2.76
N GLU A 99 16.67 3.72 -1.80
CA GLU A 99 17.43 2.57 -1.30
C GLU A 99 16.50 1.48 -0.74
N LEU A 100 15.48 1.86 0.04
CA LEU A 100 14.48 0.91 0.53
C LEU A 100 13.82 0.15 -0.63
N VAL A 101 13.34 0.88 -1.64
CA VAL A 101 12.62 0.28 -2.77
C VAL A 101 13.56 -0.60 -3.60
N ALA A 102 14.82 -0.20 -3.76
CA ALA A 102 15.84 -1.03 -4.41
C ALA A 102 16.03 -2.36 -3.66
N ARG A 103 16.16 -2.32 -2.33
CA ARG A 103 16.30 -3.54 -1.51
C ARG A 103 15.08 -4.43 -1.54
N ILE A 104 13.88 -3.84 -1.52
CA ILE A 104 12.64 -4.61 -1.68
C ILE A 104 12.63 -5.29 -3.05
N ARG A 105 13.00 -4.58 -4.11
CA ARG A 105 13.09 -5.14 -5.47
C ARG A 105 14.07 -6.31 -5.53
N GLU A 106 15.23 -6.20 -4.90
CA GLU A 106 16.19 -7.30 -4.80
C GLU A 106 15.61 -8.50 -4.05
N ALA A 107 14.91 -8.27 -2.93
CA ALA A 107 14.32 -9.33 -2.11
C ALA A 107 13.17 -10.07 -2.79
N VAL A 108 12.31 -9.37 -3.54
CA VAL A 108 11.13 -9.97 -4.18
C VAL A 108 11.40 -10.47 -5.60
N GLY A 109 12.49 -10.04 -6.22
CA GLY A 109 12.84 -10.38 -7.61
C GLY A 109 12.11 -9.53 -8.67
N PRO A 110 12.45 -9.70 -9.95
CA PRO A 110 11.98 -8.83 -11.03
C PRO A 110 10.51 -9.07 -11.44
N ASP A 111 9.99 -10.28 -11.25
CA ASP A 111 8.65 -10.65 -11.76
C ASP A 111 7.49 -10.20 -10.84
N VAL A 112 7.80 -9.74 -9.62
CA VAL A 112 6.80 -9.32 -8.64
C VAL A 112 6.35 -7.89 -8.93
N THR A 113 5.04 -7.66 -8.94
CA THR A 113 4.48 -6.31 -9.03
C THR A 113 4.80 -5.54 -7.75
N LEU A 114 5.64 -4.50 -7.83
CA LEU A 114 6.00 -3.63 -6.71
C LEU A 114 5.33 -2.28 -6.89
N ILE A 115 4.50 -1.91 -5.92
CA ILE A 115 3.82 -0.62 -5.85
C ILE A 115 4.45 0.18 -4.71
N VAL A 116 4.58 1.51 -4.86
CA VAL A 116 5.05 2.39 -3.79
C VAL A 116 3.95 3.36 -3.34
N ASP A 117 3.87 3.61 -2.03
CA ASP A 117 2.89 4.52 -1.43
C ASP A 117 3.56 5.43 -0.41
N THR A 118 3.45 6.74 -0.61
CA THR A 118 4.08 7.75 0.27
C THR A 118 3.21 8.10 1.47
N ASN A 119 1.94 7.68 1.50
CA ASN A 119 0.97 8.09 2.52
C ASN A 119 1.03 9.58 2.88
N TYR A 120 1.06 10.45 1.86
CA TYR A 120 1.13 11.91 1.99
C TYR A 120 2.44 12.47 2.56
N ALA A 121 3.48 11.66 2.78
CA ALA A 121 4.74 12.11 3.35
C ALA A 121 5.62 12.91 2.36
N CYS A 122 5.31 12.88 1.07
CA CYS A 122 6.06 13.63 0.05
C CYS A 122 5.32 14.90 -0.38
N ASN A 123 6.06 16.01 -0.45
CA ASN A 123 5.63 17.18 -1.21
C ASN A 123 5.92 17.00 -2.71
N ALA A 124 5.44 17.92 -3.55
CA ALA A 124 5.60 17.83 -5.00
C ALA A 124 7.06 17.78 -5.48
N ALA A 125 7.99 18.46 -4.79
CA ALA A 125 9.41 18.46 -5.14
C ALA A 125 10.04 17.11 -4.82
N THR A 126 9.82 16.59 -3.61
CA THR A 126 10.30 15.27 -3.18
C THR A 126 9.72 14.16 -4.04
N ALA A 127 8.41 14.17 -4.33
CA ALA A 127 7.77 13.18 -5.18
C ALA A 127 8.35 13.17 -6.61
N ARG A 128 8.65 14.35 -7.18
CA ARG A 128 9.32 14.47 -8.48
C ARG A 128 10.76 13.98 -8.47
N GLN A 129 11.44 14.04 -7.34
CA GLN A 129 12.80 13.54 -7.19
C GLN A 129 12.77 12.02 -7.08
N VAL A 130 12.08 11.49 -6.05
CA VAL A 130 11.97 10.05 -5.80
C VAL A 130 11.41 9.33 -7.02
N GLY A 131 10.33 9.82 -7.63
CA GLY A 131 9.76 9.20 -8.83
C GLY A 131 10.71 9.13 -10.02
N ARG A 132 11.67 10.07 -10.15
CA ARG A 132 12.72 9.98 -11.18
C ARG A 132 13.78 8.95 -10.84
N GLU A 133 14.18 8.88 -9.58
CA GLU A 133 15.18 7.92 -9.10
C GLU A 133 14.65 6.48 -9.13
N LEU A 134 13.36 6.28 -8.84
CA LEU A 134 12.69 4.97 -8.93
C LEU A 134 12.44 4.48 -10.36
N ALA A 135 12.60 5.32 -11.38
CA ALA A 135 12.31 4.95 -12.77
C ALA A 135 13.15 3.75 -13.27
N GLY A 136 14.32 3.51 -12.65
CA GLY A 136 15.18 2.36 -12.97
C GLY A 136 14.88 1.06 -12.21
N ILE A 137 13.90 1.07 -11.29
CA ILE A 137 13.66 -0.04 -10.33
C ILE A 137 12.41 -0.87 -10.71
N ASP A 138 11.77 -0.54 -11.83
CA ASP A 138 10.56 -1.21 -12.34
C ASP A 138 9.43 -1.25 -11.30
N VAL A 139 9.04 -0.06 -10.83
CA VAL A 139 7.88 0.14 -9.96
C VAL A 139 6.63 0.31 -10.84
N TYR A 140 5.53 -0.34 -10.46
CA TYR A 140 4.22 -0.31 -11.16
C TYR A 140 3.52 1.05 -11.03
#